data_AF-A0A5D4MC29-F1
#
_entry.id   AF-A0A5D4MC29-F1
#
_cell.length_a   1.000
_cell.length_b   1.000
_cell.length_c   1.000
_cell.angle_alpha   90.00
_cell.angle_beta   90.00
_cell.angle_gamma   90.00
#
_symmetry.space_group_name_H-M   'P 1'
#
loop_
_entity.id
_entity.type
_entity.pdbx_description
1 polymer ?
#
loop_
_entity_poly.entity_id
_entity_poly.type
_entity_poly.pdbx_seq_one_letter_code
_entity_poly.pdbx_strand_id
1 'polypeptide(L)'
;MSVVVYWNHVGREHGGLNYTKDIRHNSEEVISNALALKEKYALKQVYCHRFLVLEESLIIELPPENSPEDFIIIYMLDLGLQFSYGFKSSHHGWLIDIVQFERKPNGLLCVHDLLIDIRVFEDGSYHVVDMDEFHEAYRLGVLSGEQVGHSLKALSYILGKLNNKEFPLPRLEELKNKYY
;
A
#
# COMPACT_ATOMS: atom_id res chain seq x y z
N MET A 1 8.95 17.62 -6.94
CA MET A 1 9.70 16.50 -7.55
C MET A 1 8.69 15.51 -8.09
N SER A 2 8.90 14.94 -9.28
CA SER A 2 8.02 13.88 -9.78
C SER A 2 8.27 12.60 -8.98
N VAL A 3 7.23 12.03 -8.38
CA VAL A 3 7.30 10.72 -7.72
C VAL A 3 6.60 9.68 -8.59
N VAL A 4 7.12 8.47 -8.61
CA VAL A 4 6.44 7.32 -9.22
C VAL A 4 6.41 6.19 -8.21
N VAL A 5 5.21 5.73 -7.87
CA VAL A 5 5.01 4.67 -6.89
C VAL A 5 4.88 3.32 -7.60
N TYR A 6 5.52 2.28 -7.07
CA TYR A 6 5.32 0.90 -7.50
C TYR A 6 5.29 -0.04 -6.30
N TRP A 7 4.55 -1.14 -6.46
CA TRP A 7 4.25 -2.06 -5.36
C TRP A 7 5.11 -3.31 -5.40
N ASN A 8 5.70 -3.64 -4.26
CA ASN A 8 6.30 -4.92 -3.96
C ASN A 8 5.42 -5.74 -3.02
N HIS A 9 4.68 -6.69 -3.58
CA HIS A 9 3.97 -7.72 -2.82
C HIS A 9 4.96 -8.75 -2.30
N VAL A 10 5.37 -8.60 -1.04
CA VAL A 10 6.46 -9.37 -0.46
C VAL A 10 6.10 -10.86 -0.41
N GLY A 11 7.00 -11.72 -0.87
CA GLY A 11 6.79 -13.17 -0.93
C GLY A 11 5.98 -13.65 -2.14
N ARG A 12 5.60 -12.74 -3.04
CA ARG A 12 4.85 -13.03 -4.28
C ARG A 12 5.68 -12.73 -5.53
N GLU A 13 7.00 -12.71 -5.41
CA GLU A 13 7.94 -12.44 -6.51
C GLU A 13 8.06 -13.67 -7.42
N HIS A 14 7.40 -13.66 -8.57
CA HIS A 14 7.46 -14.72 -9.57
C HIS A 14 7.26 -14.14 -10.97
N GLY A 15 7.87 -14.77 -11.97
CA GLY A 15 8.09 -14.20 -13.30
C GLY A 15 6.82 -13.71 -14.02
N GLY A 16 6.61 -12.39 -13.99
CA GLY A 16 5.53 -11.68 -14.68
C GLY A 16 4.94 -10.55 -13.82
N LEU A 17 4.02 -9.77 -14.39
CA LEU A 17 3.19 -8.80 -13.66
C LEU A 17 1.93 -9.44 -13.06
N ASN A 18 1.80 -10.78 -13.16
CA ASN A 18 0.63 -11.50 -12.67
C ASN A 18 0.80 -11.83 -11.19
N TYR A 19 -0.25 -11.60 -10.41
CA TYR A 19 -0.30 -11.83 -8.97
C TYR A 19 -0.63 -13.30 -8.64
N THR A 20 0.03 -13.87 -7.63
CA THR A 20 -0.31 -15.19 -7.07
C THR A 20 -0.75 -15.09 -5.62
N LYS A 21 -1.59 -16.03 -5.21
CA LYS A 21 -2.11 -16.11 -3.84
C LYS A 21 -1.13 -16.79 -2.87
N ASP A 22 -0.11 -17.48 -3.36
CA ASP A 22 0.82 -18.23 -2.50
C ASP A 22 2.05 -17.41 -2.10
N ILE A 23 2.40 -17.51 -0.81
CA ILE A 23 3.56 -16.84 -0.20
C ILE A 23 4.77 -17.78 -0.28
N ARG A 24 5.91 -17.27 -0.75
CA ARG A 24 7.14 -18.04 -0.93
C ARG A 24 8.35 -17.32 -0.39
N HIS A 25 9.23 -18.08 0.26
CA HIS A 25 10.59 -17.64 0.53
C HIS A 25 11.43 -17.81 -0.74
N ASN A 26 11.47 -16.76 -1.54
CA ASN A 26 12.25 -16.70 -2.77
C ASN A 26 13.73 -16.40 -2.50
N SER A 27 14.60 -16.77 -3.44
CA SER A 27 16.02 -16.37 -3.35
C SER A 27 16.17 -14.87 -3.58
N GLU A 28 17.25 -14.29 -3.05
CA GLU A 28 17.58 -12.87 -3.25
C GLU A 28 17.66 -12.49 -4.73
N GLU A 29 18.16 -13.39 -5.59
CA GLU A 29 18.22 -13.20 -7.03
C GLU A 29 16.81 -13.05 -7.65
N VAL A 30 15.86 -13.90 -7.25
CA VAL A 30 14.47 -13.83 -7.74
C VAL A 30 13.81 -12.52 -7.31
N ILE A 31 13.98 -12.15 -6.03
CA ILE A 31 13.43 -10.91 -5.47
C ILE A 31 14.02 -9.70 -6.21
N SER A 32 15.35 -9.65 -6.35
CA SER A 32 16.05 -8.56 -7.05
C SER A 32 15.61 -8.43 -8.51
N ASN A 33 15.49 -9.54 -9.23
CA ASN A 33 15.04 -9.53 -10.62
C ASN A 33 13.59 -9.04 -10.76
N ALA A 34 12.70 -9.44 -9.85
CA ALA A 34 11.32 -8.98 -9.83
C ALA A 34 11.22 -7.48 -9.53
N LEU A 35 11.97 -6.99 -8.54
CA LEU A 35 12.04 -5.56 -8.20
C LEU A 35 12.58 -4.73 -9.37
N ALA A 36 13.70 -5.15 -9.97
CA ALA A 36 14.29 -4.45 -11.12
C ALA A 36 13.32 -4.37 -12.31
N LEU A 37 12.54 -5.42 -12.54
CA LEU A 37 11.51 -5.43 -13.57
C LEU A 37 10.40 -4.42 -13.27
N LYS A 38 9.90 -4.38 -12.03
CA LYS A 38 8.88 -3.41 -11.58
C LYS A 38 9.37 -1.97 -11.66
N GLU A 39 10.62 -1.71 -11.25
CA GLU A 39 11.26 -0.40 -11.37
C GLU A 39 11.33 0.04 -12.84
N LYS A 40 11.76 -0.85 -13.75
CA LYS A 40 11.80 -0.57 -15.18
C LYS A 40 10.42 -0.26 -15.75
N TYR A 41 9.37 -0.94 -15.30
CA TYR A 41 8.00 -0.64 -15.71
C TYR A 41 7.52 0.70 -15.16
N ALA A 42 7.79 0.99 -13.88
CA ALA A 42 7.43 2.25 -13.24
C ALA A 42 8.06 3.44 -13.97
N LEU A 43 9.35 3.37 -14.30
CA LEU A 43 10.06 4.42 -15.04
C LEU A 43 9.56 4.63 -16.48
N LYS A 44 8.90 3.63 -17.07
CA LYS A 44 8.26 3.75 -18.39
C LYS A 44 6.88 4.38 -18.32
N GLN A 45 6.26 4.48 -17.14
CA GLN A 45 4.94 5.09 -17.01
C GLN A 45 5.06 6.59 -17.29
N VAL A 46 4.46 7.02 -18.40
CA VAL A 46 4.42 8.43 -18.83
C VAL A 46 3.45 9.26 -17.96
N TYR A 47 2.62 8.60 -17.15
CA TYR A 47 1.59 9.21 -16.30
C TYR A 47 2.10 9.62 -14.92
N CYS A 48 3.23 10.33 -14.84
CA CYS A 48 3.75 10.82 -13.55
C CYS A 48 2.83 11.83 -12.86
N HIS A 49 1.88 12.44 -13.59
CA HIS A 49 0.92 13.40 -13.06
C HIS A 49 -0.14 12.77 -12.14
N ARG A 50 -0.29 11.43 -12.15
CA ARG A 50 -1.23 10.74 -11.27
C ARG A 50 -0.78 10.71 -9.81
N PHE A 51 0.52 10.90 -9.57
CA PHE A 51 1.09 10.95 -8.22
C PHE A 51 1.39 12.39 -7.82
N LEU A 52 0.74 12.85 -6.75
CA LEU A 52 0.95 14.19 -6.22
C LEU A 52 1.62 14.09 -4.86
N VAL A 53 2.83 14.65 -4.76
CA VAL A 53 3.54 14.83 -3.48
C VAL A 53 2.98 16.07 -2.82
N LEU A 54 2.21 15.91 -1.75
CA LEU A 54 1.64 17.04 -0.99
C LEU A 54 2.60 17.50 0.11
N GLU A 55 3.25 16.56 0.77
CA GLU A 55 4.25 16.77 1.82
C GLU A 55 5.33 15.70 1.72
N GLU A 56 6.42 15.81 2.49
CA GLU A 56 7.50 14.83 2.45
C GLU A 56 6.99 13.41 2.73
N SER A 57 6.11 13.25 3.72
CA SER A 57 5.53 11.96 4.10
C SER A 57 4.12 11.71 3.54
N LEU A 58 3.61 12.56 2.65
CA LEU A 58 2.24 12.47 2.14
C LEU A 58 2.18 12.53 0.61
N ILE A 59 1.77 11.42 0.01
CA ILE A 59 1.60 11.28 -1.44
C ILE A 59 0.18 10.80 -1.72
N ILE A 60 -0.44 11.33 -2.77
CA ILE A 60 -1.71 10.81 -3.28
C ILE A 60 -1.53 10.25 -4.69
N GLU A 61 -2.28 9.19 -5.01
CA GLU A 61 -2.43 8.64 -6.34
C GLU A 61 -3.89 8.76 -6.78
N LEU A 62 -4.06 9.32 -7.98
CA LEU A 62 -5.33 9.52 -8.64
C LEU A 62 -5.49 8.55 -9.82
N PRO A 63 -6.74 8.30 -10.27
CA PRO A 63 -6.99 7.57 -11.49
C PRO A 63 -6.23 8.18 -12.68
N PRO A 64 -5.69 7.34 -13.59
CA PRO A 64 -5.24 7.82 -14.90
C PRO A 64 -6.37 8.55 -15.64
N GLU A 65 -6.02 9.46 -16.55
CA GLU A 65 -6.94 10.36 -17.30
C GLU A 65 -8.10 9.65 -18.05
N ASN A 66 -8.02 8.33 -18.24
CA ASN A 66 -9.07 7.51 -18.88
C ASN A 66 -9.49 6.30 -18.03
N SER A 67 -9.30 6.36 -16.72
CA SER A 67 -9.77 5.32 -15.80
C SER A 67 -11.30 5.24 -15.83
N PRO A 68 -11.91 4.05 -15.95
CA PRO A 68 -13.35 3.88 -15.77
C PRO A 68 -13.76 3.92 -14.28
N GLU A 69 -12.79 3.79 -13.38
CA GLU A 69 -12.99 3.83 -11.93
C GLU A 69 -12.47 5.16 -11.37
N ASP A 70 -13.28 5.80 -10.55
CA ASP A 70 -12.85 6.90 -9.69
C ASP A 70 -12.31 6.31 -8.39
N PHE A 71 -11.11 6.73 -7.99
CA PHE A 71 -10.53 6.34 -6.71
C PHE A 71 -9.57 7.41 -6.19
N ILE A 72 -9.25 7.31 -4.91
CA ILE A 72 -8.12 8.02 -4.33
C ILE A 72 -7.32 7.05 -3.49
N ILE A 73 -6.00 7.05 -3.69
CA ILE A 73 -5.05 6.33 -2.87
C ILE A 73 -4.18 7.35 -2.15
N ILE A 74 -4.00 7.20 -0.85
CA ILE A 74 -3.25 8.12 0.01
C ILE A 74 -2.17 7.33 0.73
N TYR A 75 -0.92 7.68 0.50
CA TYR A 75 0.24 7.09 1.15
C TYR A 75 0.73 8.02 2.28
N MET A 76 0.68 7.55 3.53
CA MET A 76 1.23 8.24 4.71
C MET A 76 2.49 7.51 5.16
N LEU A 77 3.64 8.00 4.67
CA LEU A 77 4.93 7.32 4.74
C LEU A 77 5.45 7.17 6.17
N ASP A 78 5.22 8.18 7.00
CA ASP A 78 5.60 8.22 8.41
C ASP A 78 4.79 7.25 9.29
N LEU A 79 3.58 6.90 8.83
CA LEU A 79 2.70 5.96 9.52
C LEU A 79 2.86 4.52 9.04
N GLY A 80 3.47 4.30 7.87
CA GLY A 80 3.52 2.96 7.26
C GLY A 80 2.15 2.48 6.81
N LEU A 81 1.31 3.40 6.31
CA LEU A 81 -0.07 3.13 5.92
C LEU A 81 -0.36 3.66 4.52
N GLN A 82 -1.13 2.88 3.76
CA GLN A 82 -1.78 3.33 2.55
C GLN A 82 -3.29 3.21 2.72
N PHE A 83 -4.03 4.24 2.34
CA PHE A 83 -5.49 4.30 2.40
C PHE A 83 -6.06 4.37 1.00
N SER A 84 -7.04 3.54 0.65
CA SER A 84 -7.72 3.64 -0.64
C SER A 84 -9.23 3.77 -0.45
N TYR A 85 -9.84 4.59 -1.30
CA TYR A 85 -11.28 4.80 -1.34
C TYR A 85 -11.74 4.78 -2.79
N GLY A 86 -12.87 4.12 -3.08
CA GLY A 86 -13.40 3.94 -4.43
C GLY A 86 -12.68 2.90 -5.30
N PHE A 87 -11.52 2.37 -4.85
CA PHE A 87 -10.69 1.47 -5.65
C PHE A 87 -11.31 0.09 -5.95
N LYS A 88 -12.17 -0.43 -5.06
CA LYS A 88 -12.87 -1.71 -5.27
C LYS A 88 -14.36 -1.48 -5.30
N SER A 89 -15.00 -1.70 -6.44
CA SER A 89 -16.46 -1.57 -6.61
C SER A 89 -17.28 -2.47 -5.67
N SER A 90 -16.69 -3.55 -5.15
CA SER A 90 -17.32 -4.46 -4.19
C SER A 90 -17.23 -4.01 -2.72
N HIS A 91 -16.52 -2.93 -2.41
CA HIS A 91 -16.36 -2.42 -1.05
C HIS A 91 -16.70 -0.94 -0.98
N HIS A 92 -17.73 -0.60 -0.21
CA HIS A 92 -18.09 0.79 0.08
C HIS A 92 -17.46 1.20 1.42
N GLY A 93 -16.36 1.94 1.32
CA GLY A 93 -15.61 2.45 2.47
C GLY A 93 -14.10 2.50 2.21
N TRP A 94 -13.33 2.71 3.29
CA TRP A 94 -11.87 2.74 3.21
C TRP A 94 -11.26 1.34 3.25
N LEU A 95 -10.26 1.11 2.43
CA LEU A 95 -9.30 0.02 2.59
C LEU A 95 -7.99 0.60 3.11
N ILE A 96 -7.35 -0.11 4.04
CA ILE A 96 -6.11 0.32 4.65
C ILE A 96 -5.10 -0.82 4.55
N ASP A 97 -4.00 -0.57 3.88
CA ASP A 97 -2.91 -1.51 3.68
C ASP A 97 -1.77 -1.13 4.64
N ILE A 98 -1.23 -2.11 5.36
CA ILE A 98 -0.03 -1.94 6.17
C ILE A 98 1.20 -2.16 5.29
N VAL A 99 2.03 -1.13 5.20
CA VAL A 99 3.09 -1.06 4.21
C VAL A 99 4.39 -0.50 4.79
N GLN A 100 5.50 -0.83 4.13
CA GLN A 100 6.79 -0.17 4.34
C GLN A 100 7.20 0.55 3.06
N PHE A 101 7.79 1.73 3.20
CA PHE A 101 8.18 2.55 2.08
C PHE A 101 9.69 2.57 1.91
N GLU A 102 10.15 2.42 0.67
CA GLU A 102 11.57 2.57 0.32
C GLU A 102 11.71 3.61 -0.79
N ARG A 103 12.41 4.72 -0.49
CA ARG A 103 12.75 5.70 -1.53
C ARG A 103 13.90 5.18 -2.37
N LYS A 104 13.72 5.21 -3.67
CA LYS A 104 14.71 4.80 -4.67
C LYS A 104 15.18 6.02 -5.49
N PRO A 105 16.31 5.91 -6.21
CA PRO A 105 16.75 6.93 -7.16
C PRO A 105 15.67 7.27 -8.21
N ASN A 106 15.86 8.38 -8.92
CA ASN A 106 14.99 8.83 -10.02
C ASN A 106 13.53 9.13 -9.61
N GLY A 107 13.29 9.42 -8.33
CA GLY A 107 11.95 9.74 -7.82
C GLY A 107 11.04 8.53 -7.65
N LEU A 108 11.60 7.32 -7.67
CA LEU A 108 10.84 6.09 -7.42
C LEU A 108 10.56 5.91 -5.92
N LEU A 109 9.36 5.42 -5.61
CA LEU A 109 8.97 4.97 -4.28
C LEU A 109 8.48 3.52 -4.37
N CYS A 110 9.16 2.61 -3.70
CA CYS A 110 8.69 1.25 -3.53
C CYS A 110 7.77 1.17 -2.32
N VAL A 111 6.60 0.55 -2.50
CA VAL A 111 5.66 0.22 -1.43
C VAL A 111 5.74 -1.28 -1.21
N HIS A 112 6.34 -1.69 -0.10
CA HIS A 112 6.36 -3.06 0.35
C HIS A 112 5.05 -3.35 1.06
N ASP A 113 4.22 -4.17 0.44
CA ASP A 113 3.00 -4.72 1.03
C ASP A 113 3.38 -5.76 2.10
N LEU A 114 2.95 -5.48 3.34
CA LEU A 114 3.25 -6.31 4.50
C LEU A 114 2.04 -7.17 4.92
N LEU A 115 1.14 -7.46 3.98
CA LEU A 115 0.09 -8.48 4.00
C LEU A 115 -1.08 -8.22 4.94
N ILE A 116 -1.01 -7.26 5.86
CA ILE A 116 -2.13 -6.95 6.75
C ILE A 116 -2.98 -5.86 6.12
N ASP A 117 -4.24 -6.20 5.84
CA ASP A 117 -5.23 -5.27 5.32
C ASP A 117 -6.36 -5.04 6.32
N ILE A 118 -6.98 -3.86 6.23
CA ILE A 118 -8.15 -3.50 7.02
C ILE A 118 -9.23 -2.98 6.09
N ARG A 119 -10.43 -3.58 6.18
CA ARG A 119 -11.63 -3.10 5.49
C ARG A 119 -12.47 -2.33 6.48
N VAL A 120 -12.69 -1.05 6.22
CA VAL A 120 -13.55 -0.18 7.04
C VAL A 120 -14.82 0.10 6.27
N PHE A 121 -15.97 -0.12 6.91
CA PHE A 121 -17.29 0.10 6.35
C PHE A 121 -17.81 1.50 6.71
N GLU A 122 -18.80 2.00 5.97
CA GLU A 122 -19.41 3.32 6.19
C GLU A 122 -20.00 3.53 7.58
N ASP A 123 -20.42 2.45 8.26
CA ASP A 123 -20.93 2.52 9.64
C ASP A 123 -19.81 2.60 10.70
N GLY A 124 -18.54 2.61 10.27
CA GLY A 124 -17.36 2.64 11.12
C GLY A 124 -16.95 1.26 11.67
N SER A 125 -17.68 0.19 11.37
CA SER A 125 -17.21 -1.17 11.64
C SER A 125 -16.01 -1.51 10.73
N TYR A 126 -15.18 -2.46 11.16
CA TYR A 126 -14.01 -2.84 10.38
C TYR A 126 -13.63 -4.31 10.56
N HIS A 127 -12.95 -4.88 9.56
CA HIS A 127 -12.34 -6.20 9.61
C HIS A 127 -10.86 -6.10 9.31
N VAL A 128 -10.01 -6.67 10.17
CA VAL A 128 -8.61 -6.97 9.85
C VAL A 128 -8.59 -8.30 9.10
N VAL A 129 -7.95 -8.33 7.94
CA VAL A 129 -7.86 -9.52 7.08
C VAL A 129 -6.40 -9.86 6.79
N ASP A 130 -6.18 -11.06 6.21
CA ASP A 130 -4.88 -11.55 5.76
C ASP A 130 -3.81 -11.67 6.88
N MET A 131 -4.27 -11.78 8.13
CA MET A 131 -3.43 -12.08 9.29
C MET A 131 -2.80 -13.49 9.24
N ASP A 132 -3.47 -14.43 8.57
CA ASP A 132 -2.94 -15.77 8.28
C ASP A 132 -1.79 -15.71 7.27
N GLU A 133 -1.93 -14.89 6.23
CA GLU A 133 -0.87 -14.59 5.27
C GLU A 133 0.34 -13.91 5.94
N PHE A 134 0.10 -12.89 6.76
CA PHE A 134 1.15 -12.22 7.54
C PHE A 134 1.93 -13.20 8.44
N HIS A 135 1.21 -14.05 9.17
CA HIS A 135 1.83 -15.07 10.03
C HIS A 135 2.64 -16.08 9.21
N GLU A 136 2.11 -16.55 8.09
CA GLU A 136 2.79 -17.51 7.22
C GLU A 136 4.05 -16.91 6.60
N ALA A 137 4.00 -15.66 6.14
CA ALA A 137 5.17 -14.96 5.63
C ALA A 137 6.28 -14.83 6.69
N TYR A 138 5.92 -14.52 7.93
CA TYR A 138 6.90 -14.51 9.02
C TYR A 138 7.46 -15.92 9.28
N ARG A 139 6.60 -16.94 9.36
CA ARG A 139 7.01 -18.33 9.60
C ARG A 139 7.96 -18.85 8.53
N LEU A 140 7.75 -18.47 7.28
CA LEU A 140 8.60 -18.84 6.14
C LEU A 140 9.90 -18.02 6.06
N GLY A 141 10.04 -16.94 6.84
CA GLY A 141 11.17 -16.02 6.77
C GLY A 141 11.11 -15.03 5.60
N VAL A 142 9.92 -14.86 5.01
CA VAL A 142 9.65 -13.88 3.95
C VAL A 142 9.62 -12.46 4.51
N LEU A 143 8.99 -12.29 5.68
CA LEU A 143 9.03 -11.03 6.44
C LEU A 143 10.16 -11.07 7.46
N SER A 144 10.95 -10.00 7.51
CA SER A 144 11.98 -9.84 8.54
C SER A 144 11.34 -9.49 9.89
N GLY A 145 12.08 -9.70 10.99
CA GLY A 145 11.63 -9.29 12.32
C GLY A 145 11.39 -7.77 12.43
N GLU A 146 12.14 -6.97 11.69
CA GLU A 146 11.94 -5.52 11.59
C GLU A 146 10.62 -5.19 10.90
N GLN A 147 10.32 -5.85 9.77
CA GLN A 147 9.05 -5.67 9.07
C GLN A 147 7.86 -6.08 9.92
N VAL A 148 7.97 -7.19 10.64
CA VAL A 148 6.93 -7.61 11.60
C VAL A 148 6.73 -6.55 12.69
N GLY A 149 7.81 -6.04 13.28
CA GLY A 149 7.72 -4.98 14.29
C GLY A 149 7.08 -3.69 13.76
N HIS A 150 7.44 -3.29 12.54
CA HIS A 150 6.84 -2.15 11.85
C HIS A 150 5.34 -2.38 11.58
N SER A 151 4.96 -3.53 11.03
CA SER A 151 3.55 -3.88 10.77
C SER A 151 2.70 -3.81 12.02
N LEU A 152 3.17 -4.39 13.13
CA LEU A 152 2.44 -4.40 14.39
C LEU A 152 2.31 -2.99 14.99
N LYS A 153 3.32 -2.13 14.83
CA LYS A 153 3.26 -0.73 15.26
C LYS A 153 2.24 0.07 14.44
N ALA A 154 2.26 -0.06 13.12
CA ALA A 154 1.30 0.59 12.22
C ALA A 154 -0.14 0.09 12.49
N LEU A 155 -0.32 -1.23 12.65
CA LEU A 155 -1.58 -1.86 13.02
C LEU A 155 -2.11 -1.31 14.34
N SER A 156 -1.28 -1.29 15.39
CA SER A 156 -1.67 -0.77 16.70
C SER A 156 -2.11 0.69 16.64
N TYR A 157 -1.43 1.51 15.84
CA TYR A 157 -1.81 2.91 15.66
C TYR A 157 -3.20 3.03 15.02
N ILE A 158 -3.43 2.38 13.88
CA ILE A 158 -4.68 2.55 13.14
C ILE A 158 -5.87 1.89 13.86
N LEU A 159 -5.66 0.75 14.52
CA LEU A 159 -6.68 0.14 15.37
C LEU A 159 -7.08 1.05 16.54
N GLY A 160 -6.13 1.79 17.11
CA GLY A 160 -6.43 2.80 18.12
C GLY A 160 -7.40 3.87 17.60
N LYS A 161 -7.17 4.36 16.36
CA LYS A 161 -8.04 5.34 15.71
C LYS A 161 -9.42 4.78 15.40
N LEU A 162 -9.49 3.55 14.90
CA LEU A 162 -10.75 2.87 14.59
C LEU A 162 -11.56 2.61 15.88
N ASN A 163 -10.94 2.05 16.91
CA ASN A 163 -11.60 1.72 18.18
C ASN A 163 -12.12 2.94 18.93
N ASN A 164 -11.41 4.07 18.84
CA ASN A 164 -11.84 5.33 19.44
C ASN A 164 -12.85 6.11 18.60
N LYS A 165 -13.26 5.60 17.43
CA LYS A 165 -14.12 6.31 16.46
C LYS A 165 -13.52 7.64 16.00
N GLU A 166 -12.19 7.68 15.87
CA GLU A 166 -11.41 8.81 15.35
C GLU A 166 -11.07 8.64 13.86
N PHE A 167 -11.57 7.58 13.22
CA PHE A 167 -11.42 7.29 11.79
C PHE A 167 -12.75 7.52 11.05
N PRO A 168 -12.76 8.05 9.81
CA PRO A 168 -11.60 8.48 9.02
C PRO A 168 -10.84 9.65 9.64
N LEU A 169 -9.51 9.68 9.47
CA LEU A 169 -8.70 10.78 9.98
C LEU A 169 -9.14 12.09 9.29
N PRO A 170 -9.19 13.25 9.98
CA PRO A 170 -9.64 14.51 9.38
C PRO A 170 -8.91 14.85 8.07
N ARG A 171 -7.62 14.54 8.00
CA ARG A 171 -6.79 14.75 6.80
C ARG A 171 -7.20 13.86 5.63
N LEU A 172 -7.63 12.61 5.88
CA LEU A 172 -8.11 11.71 4.82
C LEU A 172 -9.43 12.21 4.23
N GLU A 173 -10.34 12.71 5.07
CA GLU A 173 -11.60 13.30 4.60
C GLU A 173 -11.38 14.59 3.81
N GLU A 174 -10.47 15.45 4.25
CA GLU A 174 -10.09 16.66 3.50
C GLU A 174 -9.57 16.30 2.09
N LEU A 175 -8.69 15.31 2.00
CA LEU A 175 -8.12 14.85 0.73
C LEU A 175 -9.17 14.19 -0.15
N LYS A 176 -10.01 13.31 0.41
CA LYS A 176 -11.12 12.68 -0.31
C LYS A 176 -12.03 13.76 -0.91
N ASN A 177 -12.56 14.68 -0.10
CA ASN A 177 -13.46 15.73 -0.56
C ASN A 177 -12.87 16.65 -1.64
N LYS A 178 -11.54 16.75 -1.72
CA LYS A 178 -10.85 17.60 -2.69
C LYS A 178 -10.53 16.90 -4.00
N TYR A 179 -10.27 15.59 -3.96
CA TYR A 179 -9.68 14.85 -5.08
C TYR A 179 -10.49 13.65 -5.57
N TYR A 180 -11.54 13.23 -4.85
CA TYR A 180 -12.49 12.17 -5.19
C TYR A 180 -13.91 12.75 -5.21
#